data_AF-A0A952SRW5-F1
#
_entry.id   AF-A0A952SRW5-F1
#
_cell.length_a   1.000
_cell.length_b   1.000
_cell.length_c   1.000
_cell.angle_alpha   90.00
_cell.angle_beta   90.00
_cell.angle_gamma   90.00
#
_symmetry.space_group_name_H-M   'P 1'
#
loop_
_entity.id
_entity.type
_entity.pdbx_description
1 polymer ?
#
loop_
_entity_poly.entity_id
_entity_poly.type
_entity_poly.pdbx_seq_one_letter_code
_entity_poly.pdbx_strand_id
1 'polypeptide(L)'
;ESTFWRRSLWERTGGRLDTSLQLAADFELWARFYRHADLYGVMAPLAGFRAHGNQKSVRQVDHYMEEAQRTLAQYGGRPCRGFEALVRGLAWKVGRHLSLATLPRWIRIAGRYSGLTFPTQVVVWDGTEWRIISGFVV
;
A
#
# COMPACT_ATOMS: atom_id res chain seq x y z
N GLU A 1 7.81 6.99 -9.76
CA GLU A 1 7.52 5.62 -9.29
C GLU A 1 8.72 4.92 -8.69
N SER A 2 8.50 4.23 -7.57
CA SER A 2 9.51 3.52 -6.75
C SER A 2 9.06 2.10 -6.39
N THR A 3 8.47 1.38 -7.35
CA THR A 3 7.92 0.03 -7.15
C THR A 3 8.63 -0.95 -8.06
N PHE A 4 9.07 -2.08 -7.50
CA PHE A 4 9.80 -3.12 -8.22
C PHE A 4 9.10 -4.46 -8.04
N TRP A 5 9.11 -5.29 -9.08
CA TRP A 5 8.57 -6.64 -9.04
C TRP A 5 9.38 -7.58 -9.92
N ARG A 6 9.28 -8.89 -9.64
CA ARG A 6 9.91 -9.91 -10.47
C ARG A 6 9.08 -10.12 -11.74
N ARG A 7 9.75 -10.39 -12.87
CA ARG A 7 9.10 -10.77 -14.13
C ARG A 7 8.14 -11.96 -13.96
N SER A 8 8.50 -12.92 -13.11
CA SER A 8 7.64 -14.08 -12.81
C SER A 8 6.30 -13.70 -12.17
N LEU A 9 6.23 -12.61 -11.39
CA LEU A 9 4.97 -12.11 -10.84
C LEU A 9 4.11 -11.46 -11.94
N TRP A 10 4.75 -10.66 -12.81
CA TRP A 10 4.09 -10.07 -13.97
C TRP A 10 3.43 -11.13 -14.85
N GLU A 11 4.19 -12.14 -15.26
CA GLU A 11 3.71 -13.25 -16.09
C GLU A 11 2.61 -14.06 -15.39
N ARG A 12 2.77 -14.35 -14.09
CA ARG A 12 1.76 -15.05 -13.29
C ARG A 12 0.41 -14.33 -13.25
N THR A 13 0.42 -13.00 -13.31
CA THR A 13 -0.80 -12.18 -13.31
C THR A 13 -1.32 -11.85 -14.71
N GLY A 14 -0.81 -12.52 -15.75
CA GLY A 14 -1.29 -12.39 -17.13
C GLY A 14 -0.48 -11.45 -18.01
N GLY A 15 0.58 -10.83 -17.49
CA GLY A 15 1.57 -10.13 -18.31
C GLY A 15 1.04 -8.91 -19.09
N ARG A 16 0.01 -8.23 -18.59
CA ARG A 16 -0.65 -7.11 -19.27
C ARG A 16 -1.09 -6.01 -18.30
N LEU A 17 -1.23 -4.78 -18.79
CA LEU A 17 -1.98 -3.74 -18.09
C LEU A 17 -3.44 -3.81 -18.53
N ASP A 18 -4.37 -3.43 -17.65
CA ASP A 18 -5.75 -3.22 -18.07
C ASP A 18 -5.89 -1.86 -18.77
N THR A 19 -5.83 -1.88 -20.10
CA THR A 19 -5.88 -0.67 -20.93
C THR A 19 -7.30 -0.09 -21.06
N SER A 20 -8.32 -0.72 -20.46
CA SER A 20 -9.64 -0.07 -20.35
C SER A 20 -9.68 1.01 -19.27
N LEU A 21 -8.73 0.99 -18.32
CA LEU A 21 -8.57 2.02 -17.30
C LEU A 21 -7.68 3.14 -17.83
N GLN A 22 -8.20 4.36 -17.87
CA GLN A 22 -7.48 5.50 -18.45
C GLN A 22 -6.51 6.13 -17.47
N LEU A 23 -6.76 6.00 -16.16
CA LEU A 23 -6.02 6.69 -15.11
C LEU A 23 -5.46 5.74 -14.04
N ALA A 24 -6.18 4.68 -13.67
CA ALA A 24 -5.83 3.80 -12.54
C ALA A 24 -5.33 2.41 -12.95
N ALA A 25 -4.71 2.28 -14.13
CA ALA A 25 -4.15 1.00 -14.61
C ALA A 25 -3.01 0.48 -13.72
N ASP A 26 -2.27 1.38 -13.08
CA ASP A 26 -1.25 1.05 -12.07
C ASP A 26 -1.89 0.46 -10.80
N PHE A 27 -2.96 1.08 -10.29
CA PHE A 27 -3.72 0.59 -9.15
C PHE A 27 -4.29 -0.81 -9.40
N GLU A 28 -4.84 -1.09 -10.58
CA GLU A 28 -5.28 -2.44 -10.98
C GLU A 28 -4.14 -3.43 -10.96
N LEU A 29 -2.99 -3.06 -11.51
CA LEU A 29 -1.82 -3.91 -11.48
C LEU A 29 -1.42 -4.27 -10.04
N TRP A 30 -1.41 -3.30 -9.13
CA TRP A 30 -1.08 -3.52 -7.72
C TRP A 30 -2.11 -4.40 -7.02
N ALA A 31 -3.40 -4.14 -7.23
CA ALA A 31 -4.48 -4.96 -6.68
C ALA A 31 -4.35 -6.42 -7.15
N ARG A 32 -4.01 -6.63 -8.42
CA ARG A 32 -3.77 -7.96 -8.98
C ARG A 32 -2.52 -8.62 -8.40
N PHE A 33 -1.40 -7.91 -8.29
CA PHE A 33 -0.18 -8.42 -7.66
C PHE A 33 -0.40 -8.85 -6.21
N TYR A 34 -1.18 -8.09 -5.45
CA TYR A 34 -1.46 -8.36 -4.04
C TYR A 34 -2.22 -9.69 -3.82
N ARG A 35 -2.87 -10.23 -4.87
CA ARG A 35 -3.47 -11.58 -4.83
C ARG A 35 -2.44 -12.71 -4.85
N HIS A 36 -1.19 -12.42 -5.22
CA HIS A 36 -0.15 -13.42 -5.45
C HIS A 36 1.15 -13.19 -4.68
N ALA A 37 1.37 -11.99 -4.14
CA ALA A 37 2.57 -11.66 -3.38
C ALA A 37 2.30 -10.53 -2.36
N ASP A 38 2.94 -10.64 -1.20
CA ASP A 38 2.96 -9.56 -0.21
C ASP A 38 3.86 -8.40 -0.68
N LEU A 39 3.47 -7.18 -0.34
CA LEU A 39 4.27 -5.98 -0.59
C LEU A 39 5.30 -5.79 0.53
N TYR A 40 6.53 -5.50 0.14
CA TYR A 40 7.61 -5.13 1.04
C TYR A 40 7.87 -3.63 0.92
N GLY A 41 7.76 -2.89 2.02
CA GLY A 41 8.15 -1.49 2.08
C GLY A 41 9.66 -1.33 2.18
N VAL A 42 10.22 -0.23 1.69
CA VAL A 42 11.64 0.11 1.87
C VAL A 42 11.73 1.48 2.51
N MET A 43 12.34 1.58 3.69
CA MET A 43 12.53 2.85 4.40
C MET A 43 13.78 3.58 3.88
N ALA A 44 13.75 3.92 2.59
CA ALA A 44 14.79 4.70 1.94
C ALA A 44 14.21 5.47 0.75
N PRO A 45 14.78 6.63 0.39
CA PRO A 45 14.39 7.34 -0.82
C PRO A 45 14.82 6.54 -2.05
N LEU A 46 13.84 6.00 -2.79
CA LEU A 46 14.09 5.20 -4.00
C LEU A 46 13.78 5.94 -5.31
N ALA A 47 12.92 6.96 -5.27
CA ALA A 47 12.59 7.79 -6.43
C ALA A 47 12.16 9.19 -6.01
N GLY A 48 12.14 10.10 -6.98
CA GLY A 48 11.53 11.43 -6.85
C GLY A 48 10.35 11.58 -7.81
N PHE A 49 9.31 12.31 -7.39
CA PHE A 49 8.18 12.68 -8.24
C PHE A 49 8.11 14.20 -8.34
N ARG A 50 7.93 14.72 -9.56
CA ARG A 50 7.71 16.14 -9.80
C ARG A 50 6.21 16.38 -9.91
N ALA A 51 5.63 17.17 -9.02
CA ALA A 51 4.25 17.64 -9.14
C ALA A 51 4.18 18.88 -10.05
N HIS A 52 3.19 18.96 -10.93
CA HIS A 52 2.88 20.16 -11.72
C HIS A 52 1.37 20.26 -12.01
N GLY A 53 0.84 21.47 -12.17
CA GLY A 53 -0.61 21.73 -12.27
C GLY A 53 -1.33 21.13 -13.49
N ASN A 54 -0.59 20.54 -14.43
CA ASN A 54 -1.13 19.90 -15.63
C ASN A 54 -1.11 18.37 -15.58
N GLN A 55 -0.87 17.77 -14.41
CA GLN A 55 -0.92 16.32 -14.27
C GLN A 55 -2.34 15.80 -14.47
N LYS A 56 -2.47 14.77 -15.32
CA LYS A 56 -3.76 14.18 -15.66
C LYS A 56 -4.51 13.67 -14.43
N SER A 57 -3.80 12.97 -13.53
CA SER A 57 -4.36 12.45 -12.28
C SER A 57 -4.82 13.54 -11.31
N VAL A 58 -4.17 14.71 -11.32
CA VAL A 58 -4.58 15.86 -10.48
C VAL A 58 -5.82 16.54 -11.06
N ARG A 59 -5.91 16.67 -12.39
CA ARG A 59 -7.06 17.29 -13.05
C ARG A 59 -8.30 16.39 -13.08
N GLN A 60 -8.10 15.07 -13.07
CA GLN A 60 -9.16 14.07 -13.19
C GLN A 60 -9.17 13.15 -11.97
N VAL A 61 -8.97 13.73 -10.78
CA VAL A 61 -8.88 12.97 -9.53
C VAL A 61 -10.14 12.15 -9.26
N ASP A 62 -11.32 12.69 -9.58
CA ASP A 62 -12.59 12.00 -9.39
C ASP A 62 -12.69 10.76 -10.28
N HIS A 63 -12.31 10.88 -11.56
CA HIS A 63 -12.31 9.76 -12.50
C HIS A 63 -11.28 8.68 -12.10
N TYR A 64 -10.09 9.09 -11.64
CA TYR A 64 -9.10 8.16 -11.10
C TYR A 64 -9.67 7.41 -9.88
N MET A 65 -10.34 8.13 -8.97
CA MET A 65 -10.93 7.55 -7.77
C MET A 65 -12.05 6.56 -8.11
N GLU A 66 -12.89 6.86 -9.10
CA GLU A 66 -13.92 5.93 -9.59
C GLU A 66 -13.30 4.64 -10.15
N GLU A 67 -12.28 4.74 -11.01
CA GLU A 67 -11.59 3.58 -11.55
C GLU A 67 -10.91 2.74 -10.45
N ALA A 68 -10.25 3.40 -9.50
CA ALA A 68 -9.61 2.72 -8.37
C ALA A 68 -10.64 2.04 -7.46
N GLN A 69 -11.79 2.66 -7.18
CA GLN A 69 -12.85 2.07 -6.37
C GLN A 69 -13.50 0.86 -7.05
N ARG A 70 -13.75 0.94 -8.36
CA ARG A 70 -14.26 -0.20 -9.15
C ARG A 70 -13.29 -1.38 -9.11
N THR A 71 -12.01 -1.10 -9.30
CA THR A 71 -10.94 -2.09 -9.19
C THR A 71 -10.88 -2.72 -7.80
N LEU A 72 -10.94 -1.88 -6.74
CA LEU A 72 -10.92 -2.36 -5.36
C LEU A 72 -12.09 -3.30 -5.08
N ALA A 73 -13.29 -2.94 -5.53
CA ALA A 73 -14.48 -3.77 -5.38
C ALA A 73 -14.36 -5.10 -6.15
N GLN A 74 -13.82 -5.08 -7.37
CA GLN A 74 -13.59 -6.29 -8.18
C GLN A 74 -12.70 -7.32 -7.46
N TYR A 75 -11.68 -6.87 -6.73
CA TYR A 75 -10.79 -7.73 -5.96
C TYR A 75 -11.28 -8.02 -4.52
N GLY A 76 -12.52 -7.65 -4.19
CA GLY A 76 -13.17 -7.92 -2.90
C GLY A 76 -12.78 -6.96 -1.78
N GLY A 77 -12.11 -5.86 -2.09
CA GLY A 77 -11.79 -4.79 -1.15
C GLY A 77 -12.95 -3.83 -0.95
N ARG A 78 -12.83 -2.97 0.06
CA ARG A 78 -13.77 -1.88 0.32
C ARG A 78 -13.00 -0.61 0.70
N PRO A 79 -13.48 0.58 0.33
CA PRO A 79 -12.89 1.83 0.79
C PRO A 79 -12.90 1.90 2.32
N CYS A 80 -11.82 2.45 2.90
CA CYS A 80 -11.80 2.77 4.33
C CYS A 80 -12.85 3.86 4.61
N ARG A 81 -13.79 3.57 5.52
CA ARG A 81 -14.88 4.49 5.87
C ARG A 81 -14.39 5.61 6.80
N GLY A 82 -15.12 6.72 6.88
CA GLY A 82 -14.68 7.92 7.63
C GLY A 82 -14.26 7.68 9.08
N PHE A 83 -15.03 6.92 9.86
CA PHE A 83 -14.65 6.59 11.24
C PHE A 83 -13.39 5.71 11.31
N GLU A 84 -13.29 4.70 10.45
CA GLU A 84 -12.12 3.84 10.35
C GLU A 84 -10.87 4.63 9.93
N ALA A 85 -11.02 5.51 8.94
CA ALA A 85 -9.96 6.41 8.48
C ALA A 85 -9.53 7.38 9.59
N LEU A 86 -10.46 7.88 10.40
CA LEU A 86 -10.15 8.75 11.54
C LEU A 86 -9.37 8.00 12.63
N VAL A 87 -9.83 6.80 13.01
CA VAL A 87 -9.15 5.95 13.99
C VAL A 87 -7.74 5.60 13.50
N ARG A 88 -7.62 5.16 12.25
CA ARG A 88 -6.33 4.84 11.63
C ARG A 88 -5.41 6.06 11.58
N GLY A 89 -5.94 7.22 11.18
CA GLY A 89 -5.19 8.47 11.13
C GLY A 89 -4.68 8.92 12.50
N LEU A 90 -5.48 8.78 13.56
CA LEU A 90 -5.06 9.05 14.92
C LEU A 90 -3.97 8.08 15.38
N ALA A 91 -4.18 6.79 15.16
CA ALA A 91 -3.22 5.75 15.50
C ALA A 91 -1.89 5.92 14.74
N TRP A 92 -1.91 6.35 13.48
CA TRP A 92 -0.71 6.71 12.74
C TRP A 92 -0.02 7.95 13.33
N LYS A 93 -0.75 9.03 13.64
CA LYS A 93 -0.15 10.26 14.22
C LYS A 93 0.56 9.98 15.55
N VAL A 94 -0.05 9.19 16.41
CA VAL A 94 0.51 8.83 17.74
C VAL A 94 1.59 7.75 17.61
N GLY A 95 1.37 6.77 16.74
CA GLY A 95 2.15 5.53 16.66
C GLY A 95 3.24 5.49 15.60
N ARG A 96 3.33 6.46 14.66
CA ARG A 96 4.30 6.40 13.54
C ARG A 96 5.77 6.34 13.97
N HIS A 97 6.08 6.83 15.17
CA HIS A 97 7.42 6.78 15.75
C HIS A 97 7.61 5.61 16.72
N LEU A 98 6.52 4.93 17.10
CA LEU A 98 6.53 3.75 17.95
C LEU A 98 6.63 2.51 17.06
N SER A 99 7.75 1.79 17.15
CA SER A 99 7.85 0.50 16.49
C SER A 99 6.86 -0.47 17.14
N LEU A 100 5.79 -0.84 16.44
CA LEU A 100 4.83 -1.84 16.93
C LEU A 100 5.48 -3.22 17.18
N ALA A 101 6.74 -3.43 16.78
CA ALA A 101 7.55 -4.59 17.14
C ALA A 101 7.83 -4.68 18.66
N THR A 102 7.82 -3.56 19.40
CA THR A 102 7.97 -3.55 20.86
C THR A 102 6.65 -3.75 21.61
N LEU A 103 5.51 -3.81 20.91
CA LEU A 103 4.23 -4.06 21.57
C LEU A 103 4.05 -5.54 21.94
N PRO A 104 3.40 -5.83 23.08
CA PRO A 104 2.99 -7.18 23.46
C PRO A 104 2.24 -7.91 22.36
N ARG A 105 2.52 -9.21 22.20
CA ARG A 105 1.94 -10.09 21.18
C ARG A 105 0.41 -10.02 21.11
N TRP A 106 -0.26 -9.89 22.25
CA TRP A 106 -1.73 -9.82 22.31
C TRP A 106 -2.29 -8.54 21.67
N ILE A 107 -1.60 -7.40 21.80
CA ILE A 107 -2.01 -6.13 21.16
C ILE A 107 -1.89 -6.25 19.64
N ARG A 108 -0.79 -6.85 19.16
CA ARG A 108 -0.59 -7.13 17.73
C ARG A 108 -1.67 -8.04 17.16
N ILE A 109 -2.07 -9.07 17.92
CA ILE A 109 -3.14 -9.99 17.52
C ILE A 109 -4.48 -9.26 17.49
N ALA A 110 -4.82 -8.52 18.55
CA ALA A 110 -6.07 -7.77 18.63
C ALA A 110 -6.19 -6.71 17.50
N GLY A 111 -5.11 -6.00 17.19
CA GLY A 111 -5.06 -5.04 16.08
C GLY A 111 -5.26 -5.68 14.70
N ARG A 112 -4.76 -6.91 14.50
CA ARG A 112 -4.98 -7.68 13.27
C ARG A 112 -6.45 -8.12 13.14
N TYR A 113 -7.06 -8.58 14.23
CA TYR A 113 -8.47 -9.04 14.21
C TYR A 113 -9.47 -7.89 14.08
N SER A 114 -9.16 -6.71 14.64
CA SER A 114 -9.99 -5.51 14.45
C SER A 114 -9.88 -4.94 13.04
N GLY A 115 -8.93 -5.42 12.24
CA GLY A 115 -8.63 -4.91 10.92
C GLY A 115 -7.89 -3.57 10.94
N LEU A 116 -7.64 -2.97 12.11
CA LEU A 116 -7.05 -1.63 12.25
C LEU A 116 -5.56 -1.59 11.91
N THR A 117 -4.85 -2.71 12.01
CA THR A 117 -3.45 -2.79 11.62
C THR A 117 -3.17 -4.00 10.75
N PHE A 118 -2.41 -3.81 9.69
CA PHE A 118 -1.98 -4.87 8.79
C PHE A 118 -0.48 -5.09 8.97
N PRO A 119 -0.04 -6.29 9.37
CA PRO A 119 1.39 -6.58 9.45
C PRO A 119 2.00 -6.43 8.05
N THR A 120 3.12 -5.71 7.96
CA THR A 120 3.86 -5.52 6.72
C THR A 120 5.33 -5.78 6.94
N GLN A 121 6.03 -6.21 5.89
CA GLN A 121 7.47 -6.37 5.91
C GLN A 121 8.11 -5.08 5.42
N VAL A 122 9.11 -4.59 6.17
CA VAL A 122 9.79 -3.35 5.86
C VAL A 122 11.30 -3.59 5.86
N VAL A 123 11.94 -3.20 4.76
CA VAL A 123 13.38 -3.21 4.58
C VAL A 123 13.96 -1.91 5.15
N VAL A 124 14.85 -2.02 6.12
CA VAL A 124 15.48 -0.90 6.83
C VAL A 124 17.01 -1.02 6.78
N TRP A 125 17.70 0.11 6.73
CA TRP A 125 19.16 0.19 6.89
C TRP A 125 19.48 0.47 8.35
N ASP A 126 20.28 -0.38 8.99
CA ASP A 126 20.64 -0.21 10.39
C ASP A 126 21.95 0.56 10.63
N GLY A 127 22.61 1.01 9.55
CA GLY A 127 23.93 1.63 9.56
C GLY A 127 25.03 0.73 8.98
N THR A 128 24.81 -0.59 9.01
CA THR A 128 25.79 -1.60 8.59
C THR A 128 25.25 -2.56 7.53
N GLU A 129 23.99 -2.96 7.64
CA GLU A 129 23.34 -3.89 6.73
C GLU A 129 21.86 -3.57 6.53
N TRP A 130 21.29 -4.13 5.46
CA TRP A 130 19.86 -4.09 5.21
C TRP A 130 19.18 -5.25 5.93
N ARG A 131 18.16 -4.94 6.74
CA ARG A 131 17.37 -5.93 7.47
C ARG A 131 15.90 -5.83 7.12
N ILE A 132 15.20 -6.95 7.17
CA ILE A 132 13.74 -7.01 7.05
C ILE A 132 13.16 -7.06 8.46
N ILE A 133 12.31 -6.10 8.78
CA ILE A 133 11.57 -6.05 10.05
C ILE A 133 10.06 -6.19 9.79
N SER A 134 9.36 -6.79 10.75
CA SER A 134 7.90 -6.80 10.75
C SER A 134 7.40 -5.48 11.33
N GLY A 135 6.94 -4.59 10.46
CA GLY A 135 6.18 -3.41 10.82
C GLY A 135 4.67 -3.65 10.74
N PHE A 136 3.90 -2.58 10.83
CA PHE A 136 2.47 -2.60 10.49
C PHE A 136 2.10 -1.31 9.80
N VAL A 137 1.11 -1.41 8.92
CA VAL A 137 0.42 -0.24 8.37
C VAL A 137 -0.86 -0.05 9.17
N VAL A 138 -1.12 1.19 9.56
CA VAL A 138 -2.36 1.64 10.16
C VAL A 138 -3.22 2.24 9.07
#